data_AF-A0A6L7CP06-F1
#
_entry.id   AF-A0A6L7CP06-F1
#
_cell.length_a   1.000
_cell.length_b   1.000
_cell.length_c   1.000
_cell.angle_alpha   90.00
_cell.angle_beta   90.00
_cell.angle_gamma   90.00
#
_symmetry.space_group_name_H-M   'P 1'
#
loop_
_entity.id
_entity.type
_entity.pdbx_description
1 polymer ?
#
loop_
_entity_poly.entity_id
_entity_poly.type
_entity_poly.pdbx_seq_one_letter_code
_entity_poly.pdbx_strand_id
1 'polypeptide(L)' 'NVRLQGVDSVMTPPERRAQAWQRLVADLPESFYTQAAKEISLSEAPNFAEAIINNQIQGRTLVKVN' A
#
# COMPACT_ATOMS: atom_id res chain seq x y z
N ASN A 1 12.86 -25.03 -12.74
CA ASN A 1 13.28 -24.41 -11.45
C ASN A 1 12.10 -23.68 -10.84
N VAL A 2 11.67 -24.09 -9.64
CA VAL A 2 10.62 -23.41 -8.86
C VAL A 2 11.25 -22.95 -7.54
N ARG A 3 10.94 -21.73 -7.09
CA ARG A 3 11.40 -21.17 -5.82
C ARG A 3 10.22 -20.62 -5.05
N LEU A 4 10.18 -20.92 -3.75
CA LEU A 4 9.34 -20.23 -2.77
C LEU A 4 10.19 -19.21 -2.01
N GLN A 5 9.80 -17.94 -2.04
CA GLN A 5 10.53 -16.84 -1.40
C GLN A 5 9.59 -16.09 -0.44
N GLY A 6 9.87 -16.17 0.86
CA GLY A 6 9.20 -15.33 1.84
C GLY A 6 9.60 -13.86 1.65
N VAL A 7 8.65 -12.95 1.83
CA VAL A 7 8.85 -11.50 1.75
C VAL A 7 8.39 -10.88 3.07
N ASP A 8 9.32 -10.28 3.81
CA ASP A 8 9.04 -9.49 5.01
C ASP A 8 9.33 -8.00 4.75
N SER A 9 8.34 -7.16 5.01
CA SER A 9 8.42 -5.70 4.85
C SER A 9 8.80 -4.98 6.15
N VAL A 10 8.70 -5.65 7.31
CA VAL A 10 8.92 -5.02 8.62
C VAL A 10 10.42 -4.80 8.83
N MET A 11 11.22 -5.87 8.75
CA MET A 11 12.65 -5.85 9.06
C MET A 11 13.53 -5.69 7.81
N THR A 12 12.98 -5.18 6.70
CA THR A 12 13.75 -4.95 5.46
C THR A 12 14.96 -4.05 5.74
N PRO A 13 16.20 -4.49 5.41
CA PRO A 13 17.41 -3.70 5.62
C PRO A 13 17.34 -2.30 4.98
N PRO A 14 17.97 -1.27 5.57
CA PRO A 14 17.85 0.12 5.10
C PRO A 14 18.16 0.32 3.62
N GLU A 15 19.23 -0.30 3.12
CA GLU A 15 19.65 -0.20 1.71
C GLU A 15 18.59 -0.77 0.76
N ARG A 16 18.06 -1.97 1.06
CA ARG A 16 17.01 -2.61 0.25
C ARG A 16 15.71 -1.82 0.31
N ARG A 17 15.38 -1.23 1.46
CA ARG A 17 14.21 -0.36 1.61
C ARG A 17 14.34 0.89 0.73
N ALA A 18 15.49 1.55 0.73
CA ALA A 18 15.75 2.72 -0.11
C ALA A 18 15.65 2.38 -1.61
N GLN A 19 16.23 1.25 -2.02
CA GLN A 19 16.14 0.77 -3.40
C GLN A 19 14.69 0.47 -3.82
N ALA A 20 13.90 -0.15 -2.94
CA ALA A 20 12.49 -0.44 -3.21
C ALA A 20 11.69 0.84 -3.44
N TRP A 21 11.92 1.89 -2.64
CA TRP A 21 11.27 3.19 -2.84
C TRP A 21 11.66 3.87 -4.14
N GLN A 22 12.94 3.85 -4.52
CA GLN A 22 13.39 4.36 -5.82
C GLN A 22 12.70 3.64 -6.98
N ARG A 23 12.57 2.31 -6.88
CA ARG A 23 11.86 1.49 -7.86
C ARG A 23 10.37 1.80 -7.91
N LEU A 24 9.71 2.03 -6.78
CA LEU A 24 8.29 2.40 -6.77
C LEU A 24 8.03 3.70 -7.53
N VAL A 25 8.92 4.69 -7.42
CA VAL A 25 8.82 5.96 -8.17
C VAL A 25 9.06 5.76 -9.67
N ALA A 26 10.03 4.92 -10.03
CA ALA A 26 10.38 4.68 -11.43
C ALA A 26 9.38 3.78 -12.17
N ASP A 27 8.82 2.78 -11.48
CA ASP A 27 8.08 1.69 -12.12
C ASP A 27 6.55 1.87 -12.04
N LEU A 28 6.02 2.63 -11.07
CA LEU A 28 4.58 2.85 -10.98
C LEU A 28 4.15 4.03 -11.87
N PRO A 29 3.18 3.83 -12.78
CA PRO A 29 2.68 4.91 -13.61
C PRO A 29 1.87 5.91 -12.78
N GLU A 30 1.87 7.18 -13.16
CA GLU A 30 1.12 8.23 -12.45
C GLU A 30 -0.38 7.91 -12.33
N SER A 31 -0.95 7.27 -13.35
CA SER A 31 -2.36 6.83 -13.35
C SER A 31 -2.69 5.82 -12.24
N PHE A 32 -1.70 5.11 -11.70
CA PHE A 32 -1.91 4.16 -10.61
C PHE A 32 -2.41 4.86 -9.36
N TYR A 33 -1.89 6.05 -9.03
CA TYR A 33 -2.24 6.74 -7.79
C TYR A 33 -3.68 7.22 -7.78
N THR A 34 -4.21 7.67 -8.92
CA THR A 34 -5.60 8.12 -9.04
C THR A 34 -6.59 6.96 -9.14
N GLN A 35 -6.20 5.84 -9.76
CA GLN A 35 -7.07 4.67 -9.93
C GLN A 35 -7.14 3.79 -8.68
N ALA A 36 -6.04 3.67 -7.93
CA ALA A 36 -5.94 2.73 -6.83
C ALA A 36 -6.36 3.33 -5.48
N ALA A 37 -6.29 4.65 -5.30
CA ALA A 37 -6.50 5.29 -4.00
C ALA A 37 -7.94 5.80 -3.80
N LYS A 38 -8.55 5.43 -2.68
CA LYS A 38 -9.74 6.08 -2.13
C LYS A 38 -9.34 6.89 -0.91
N GLU A 39 -9.47 8.22 -0.99
CA GLU A 39 -9.19 9.12 0.12
C GLU A 39 -10.35 9.13 1.13
N ILE A 40 -10.00 9.08 2.42
CA ILE A 40 -10.92 9.15 3.56
C ILE A 40 -10.38 10.10 4.63
N SER A 41 -11.25 10.61 5.49
CA SER A 41 -10.87 11.30 6.72
C SER A 41 -10.39 10.33 7.80
N LEU A 42 -9.64 10.83 8.79
CA LEU A 42 -9.23 10.03 9.94
C LEU A 42 -10.42 9.43 10.72
N SER A 43 -11.54 10.16 10.80
CA SER A 43 -12.75 9.68 11.49
C SER A 43 -13.42 8.47 10.83
N GLU A 44 -13.20 8.27 9.52
CA GLU A 44 -13.75 7.14 8.76
C GLU A 44 -12.91 5.87 8.89
N ALA A 45 -11.70 5.96 9.45
CA ALA A 45 -10.75 4.84 9.52
C ALA A 45 -11.33 3.56 10.18
N PRO A 46 -12.09 3.62 11.29
CA PRO A 46 -12.67 2.42 11.88
C PRO A 46 -13.63 1.68 10.94
N ASN A 47 -14.51 2.41 10.25
CA ASN A 47 -15.48 1.82 9.33
C ASN A 47 -14.79 1.19 8.11
N PHE A 48 -13.74 1.84 7.59
CA PHE A 48 -12.97 1.29 6.48
C PHE A 48 -12.11 0.10 6.90
N ALA A 49 -11.61 0.05 8.13
CA ALA A 49 -10.90 -1.11 8.66
C ALA A 49 -11.84 -2.34 8.71
N GLU A 50 -13.07 -2.18 9.19
CA GLU A 50 -14.08 -3.24 9.17
C GLU A 50 -14.37 -3.71 7.74
N ALA A 51 -14.56 -2.78 6.80
CA ALA A 51 -14.78 -3.11 5.40
C ALA A 51 -13.58 -3.84 4.75
N ILE A 52 -12.34 -3.51 5.12
CA ILE A 52 -11.13 -4.23 4.66
C ILE A 52 -11.15 -5.68 5.15
N ILE A 53 -11.42 -5.90 6.45
CA ILE A 53 -11.46 -7.25 7.04
C ILE A 53 -12.59 -8.09 6.43
N ASN A 54 -13.72 -7.46 6.11
CA ASN A 54 -14.86 -8.11 5.46
C ASN A 54 -14.71 -8.25 3.92
N ASN A 55 -13.53 -7.93 3.36
CA ASN A 55 -13.24 -8.01 1.92
C ASN A 55 -14.21 -7.18 1.05
N GLN A 56 -14.64 -6.02 1.54
CA GLN A 56 -15.59 -5.11 0.87
C GLN A 56 -14.91 -3.91 0.18
N ILE A 57 -13.59 -3.80 0.29
CA ILE A 57 -12.79 -2.72 -0.29
C ILE A 57 -11.87 -3.28 -1.36
N GLN A 58 -11.66 -2.50 -2.41
CA GLN A 58 -10.73 -2.77 -3.50
C GLN A 58 -9.68 -1.66 -3.53
N GLY A 59 -8.45 -1.97 -3.95
CA GLY A 59 -7.40 -0.97 -4.10
C GLY A 59 -6.73 -0.58 -2.77
N ARG A 60 -6.54 0.72 -2.55
CA ARG A 60 -5.80 1.31 -1.43
C ARG A 60 -6.65 2.39 -0.76
N THR A 61 -6.72 2.38 0.56
CA THR A 61 -7.35 3.43 1.35
C THR A 61 -6.29 4.44 1.78
N LEU A 62 -6.42 5.70 1.33
CA LEU A 62 -5.56 6.82 1.72
C LEU A 62 -6.25 7.59 2.84
N VAL A 63 -5.59 7.77 3.98
CA VAL A 63 -6.16 8.51 5.12
C VAL A 63 -5.55 9.90 5.17
N LYS A 64 -6.40 10.93 5.02
CA LYS A 64 -6.01 12.33 5.20
C LYS A 64 -6.09 12.70 6.69
N VAL A 65 -4.94 13.13 7.23
CA VAL A 65 -4.77 13.43 8.67
C VAL A 65 -4.67 14.91 9.01
N ASN A 66 -4.58 15.78 7.99
CA ASN A 66 -4.45 17.23 8.11
C ASN A 66 -5.58 17.95 7.36
#